data_AF-A0A136Q4Q0-F1
#
_entry.id   AF-A0A136Q4Q0-F1
#
_cell.length_a   1.000
_cell.length_b   1.000
_cell.length_c   1.000
_cell.angle_alpha   90.00
_cell.angle_beta   90.00
_cell.angle_gamma   90.00
#
_symmetry.space_group_name_H-M   'P 1'
#
loop_
_entity.id
_entity.type
_entity.pdbx_description
1 polymer ?
#
loop_
_entity_poly.entity_id
_entity_poly.type
_entity_poly.pdbx_seq_one_letter_code
_entity_poly.pdbx_strand_id
1 'polypeptide(L)'
;MAKEKFVMKNWNGTSWDTLYPRTDGESVYMDGYVKPAQGGAVVAADSLNAAVGKLEKGLDAKQNAIGYTPENTANKGKANGYAGLDASGKLPSSLLPQSSGGGLNYKGTLDASAGYPSAPETGDFYIVAAAGTISGTEYNTGDWAVYNGTAAGWAKIDNTDEVASVNGMTGAVELAGANLAMTGYTKPAAAGAVTAADTVNAAVGKLEKGLEGKQAAGNYVVSNGAMTAGTKTKITYDGKGLVTGGGDATAADVKMTGYVKATAEADITGADTVMEALGKVERKTDGKVSGNAAITAGTGTRITFDAKGLVTKGENAAGTDIKVGSYAKGTGAVTAADTVSEAIGKVEAKTDAKARITVAAAEPAGAATGDFWYQTV
;
A
#
# COMPACT_ATOMS: atom_id res chain seq x y z
N MET A 1 149.23 35.30 2.82
CA MET A 1 148.54 36.27 1.93
C MET A 1 147.51 37.01 2.77
N ALA A 2 147.75 38.29 3.05
CA ALA A 2 146.79 39.11 3.80
C ALA A 2 145.54 39.30 2.93
N LYS A 3 144.38 38.85 3.41
CA LYS A 3 143.10 39.11 2.76
C LYS A 3 142.75 40.58 3.01
N GLU A 4 142.86 41.41 1.99
CA GLU A 4 142.32 42.76 2.02
C GLU A 4 140.80 42.68 2.20
N LYS A 5 140.30 43.21 3.32
CA LYS A 5 138.85 43.37 3.53
C LYS A 5 138.39 44.56 2.68
N PHE A 6 137.69 44.26 1.59
CA PHE A 6 136.91 45.27 0.87
C PHE A 6 135.75 45.71 1.77
N VAL A 7 135.80 46.95 2.26
CA VAL A 7 134.72 47.57 3.01
C VAL A 7 133.98 48.51 2.06
N MET A 8 132.76 48.15 1.68
CA MET A 8 131.86 49.06 0.95
C MET A 8 131.33 50.11 1.93
N LYS A 9 131.44 51.38 1.57
CA LYS A 9 130.90 52.50 2.33
C LYS A 9 129.87 53.25 1.50
N ASN A 10 128.79 53.72 2.14
CA ASN A 10 127.82 54.61 1.51
C ASN A 10 127.93 56.00 2.14
N TRP A 11 127.87 57.05 1.32
CA TRP A 11 127.91 58.43 1.78
C TRP A 11 126.48 58.91 2.06
N ASN A 12 126.20 59.33 3.29
CA ASN A 12 124.87 59.79 3.70
C ASN A 12 124.72 61.33 3.73
N GLY A 13 125.70 62.07 3.21
CA GLY A 13 125.71 63.53 3.18
C GLY A 13 126.51 64.19 4.31
N THR A 14 126.82 63.49 5.40
CA THR A 14 127.64 64.02 6.52
C THR A 14 128.72 63.06 7.00
N SER A 15 128.59 61.75 6.75
CA SER A 15 129.63 60.76 7.03
C SER A 15 129.61 59.58 6.06
N TRP A 16 130.71 58.83 6.04
CA TRP A 16 130.79 57.54 5.33
C TRP A 16 130.32 56.44 6.26
N ASP A 17 129.13 55.91 6.01
CA ASP A 17 128.59 54.79 6.77
C ASP A 17 129.19 53.48 6.28
N THR A 18 129.54 52.60 7.23
CA THR A 18 130.09 51.28 6.92
C THR A 18 128.94 50.33 6.63
N LEU A 19 128.73 49.99 5.35
CA LEU A 19 127.84 48.89 4.97
C LEU A 19 128.58 47.59 5.30
N TYR A 20 128.40 47.08 6.51
CA TYR A 20 128.81 45.72 6.83
C TYR A 20 128.12 44.75 5.86
N PRO A 21 128.83 43.73 5.33
CA PRO A 21 128.17 42.68 4.56
C PRO A 21 127.21 41.94 5.50
N ARG A 22 125.90 42.01 5.21
CA ARG A 22 124.88 41.24 5.94
C ARG A 22 125.20 39.75 5.79
N THR A 23 125.37 39.06 6.91
CA THR A 23 125.59 37.61 6.95
C THR A 23 124.27 36.87 6.85
N ASP A 24 124.25 35.74 6.14
CA ASP A 24 123.10 34.85 6.00
C ASP A 24 122.53 34.49 7.37
N GLY A 25 121.31 34.95 7.67
CA GLY A 25 120.64 34.69 8.94
C GLY A 25 120.18 35.93 9.73
N GLU A 26 120.41 37.15 9.26
CA GLU A 26 119.73 38.34 9.81
C GLU A 26 118.25 38.36 9.38
N SER A 27 117.35 38.13 10.34
CA SER A 27 115.91 38.34 10.15
C SER A 27 115.62 39.81 9.80
N VAL A 28 115.08 40.05 8.60
CA VAL A 28 114.53 41.36 8.24
C VAL A 28 113.23 41.55 9.01
N TYR A 29 113.28 42.27 10.13
CA TYR A 29 112.08 42.77 10.77
C TYR A 29 111.47 43.84 9.85
N MET A 30 110.17 43.72 9.54
CA MET A 30 109.42 44.74 8.83
C MET A 30 109.22 45.95 9.76
N ASP A 31 110.25 46.77 9.91
CA ASP A 31 110.14 48.00 10.69
C ASP A 31 109.12 48.94 10.01
N GLY A 32 108.19 49.48 10.79
CA GLY A 32 107.10 50.34 10.28
C GLY A 32 105.93 49.65 9.57
N TYR A 33 105.73 48.33 9.69
CA TYR A 33 104.51 47.69 9.20
C TYR A 33 103.28 48.14 10.03
N VAL A 34 102.27 48.68 9.34
CA VAL A 34 100.95 48.99 9.91
C VAL A 34 99.89 48.36 9.00
N LYS A 35 98.99 47.55 9.57
CA LYS A 35 97.90 46.92 8.82
C LYS A 35 97.07 48.02 8.12
N PRO A 36 96.96 48.04 6.78
CA PRO A 36 96.32 49.13 6.06
C PRO A 36 94.81 49.16 6.31
N ALA A 37 94.24 50.36 6.37
CA ALA A 37 92.80 50.56 6.60
C ALA A 37 91.92 50.11 5.42
N GLN A 38 92.48 50.06 4.20
CA GLN A 38 91.78 49.73 2.96
C GLN A 38 92.54 48.61 2.23
N GLY A 39 91.83 47.56 1.81
CA GLY A 39 92.40 46.49 0.99
C GLY A 39 92.56 46.91 -0.48
N GLY A 40 93.27 46.11 -1.27
CA GLY A 40 93.45 46.36 -2.71
C GLY A 40 94.25 45.25 -3.39
N ALA A 41 94.30 45.25 -4.72
CA ALA A 41 95.18 44.36 -5.47
C ALA A 41 96.66 44.71 -5.21
N VAL A 42 97.49 43.67 -5.09
CA VAL A 42 98.95 43.85 -5.06
C VAL A 42 99.41 44.30 -6.43
N VAL A 43 100.12 45.41 -6.50
CA VAL A 43 100.67 45.99 -7.75
C VAL A 43 102.19 46.07 -7.67
N ALA A 44 102.85 46.13 -8.83
CA ALA A 44 104.32 46.14 -8.91
C ALA A 44 104.99 47.33 -8.19
N ALA A 45 104.25 48.41 -7.94
CA ALA A 45 104.73 49.59 -7.22
C ALA A 45 104.60 49.47 -5.69
N ASP A 46 103.95 48.41 -5.17
CA ASP A 46 103.77 48.26 -3.73
C ASP A 46 105.09 47.97 -3.04
N SER A 47 105.33 48.64 -1.91
CA SER A 47 106.35 48.20 -0.97
C SER A 47 105.97 46.84 -0.39
N LEU A 48 106.96 46.10 0.11
CA LEU A 48 106.72 44.79 0.73
C LEU A 48 105.68 44.86 1.86
N ASN A 49 105.74 45.91 2.70
CA ASN A 49 104.75 46.18 3.75
C ASN A 49 103.34 46.42 3.19
N ALA A 50 103.22 47.16 2.08
CA ALA A 50 101.93 47.42 1.44
C ALA A 50 101.34 46.16 0.80
N ALA A 51 102.16 45.36 0.12
CA ALA A 51 101.74 44.11 -0.49
C ALA A 51 101.26 43.09 0.56
N VAL A 52 102.02 42.93 1.66
CA VAL A 52 101.65 42.05 2.78
C VAL A 52 100.33 42.52 3.42
N GLY A 53 100.19 43.82 3.70
CA GLY A 53 98.97 44.35 4.27
C GLY A 53 97.73 44.19 3.39
N LYS A 54 97.88 44.34 2.06
CA LYS A 54 96.82 44.08 1.09
C LYS A 54 96.41 42.61 1.05
N LEU A 55 97.38 41.69 1.09
CA LEU A 55 97.13 40.24 1.13
C LEU A 55 96.41 39.84 2.43
N GLU A 56 96.89 40.30 3.58
CA GLU A 56 96.26 40.06 4.88
C GLU A 56 94.81 40.55 4.90
N LYS A 57 94.56 41.77 4.43
CA LYS A 57 93.20 42.33 4.40
C LYS A 57 92.29 41.63 3.39
N GLY A 58 92.84 41.21 2.26
CA GLY A 58 92.13 40.40 1.27
C GLY A 58 91.69 39.05 1.85
N LEU A 59 92.53 38.43 2.66
CA LEU A 59 92.21 37.18 3.35
C LEU A 59 91.13 37.39 4.44
N ASP A 60 91.26 38.43 5.27
CA ASP A 60 90.24 38.81 6.27
C ASP A 60 88.86 39.03 5.60
N ALA A 61 88.84 39.68 4.43
CA ALA A 61 87.60 39.96 3.69
C ALA A 61 86.96 38.69 3.10
N LYS A 62 87.75 37.69 2.71
CA LYS A 62 87.24 36.40 2.24
C LYS A 62 86.58 35.59 3.36
N GLN A 63 87.03 35.76 4.60
CA GLN A 63 86.45 35.09 5.77
C GLN A 63 85.09 35.67 6.15
N ASN A 64 84.86 36.97 5.93
CA ASN A 64 83.55 37.62 6.11
C ASN A 64 82.52 37.33 4.99
N ALA A 65 82.96 36.78 3.84
CA ALA A 65 82.10 36.60 2.66
C ALA A 65 81.16 35.38 2.74
N ILE A 66 81.37 34.49 3.69
CA ILE A 66 80.45 33.41 4.04
C ILE A 66 79.48 33.98 5.08
N GLY A 67 78.27 34.36 4.67
CA GLY A 67 77.26 35.04 5.50
C GLY A 67 76.68 34.22 6.66
N TYR A 68 77.43 33.25 7.19
CA TYR A 68 77.16 32.47 8.38
C TYR A 68 78.49 32.03 9.01
N THR A 69 78.52 31.85 10.33
CA THR A 69 79.64 31.21 11.02
C THR A 69 79.56 29.69 10.78
N PRO A 70 80.53 29.06 10.09
CA PRO A 70 80.50 27.62 9.88
C PRO A 70 80.57 26.85 11.19
N GLU A 71 79.72 25.84 11.33
CA GLU A 71 79.80 24.91 12.46
C GLU A 71 81.06 24.05 12.36
N ASN A 72 81.71 23.78 13.49
CA ASN A 72 82.92 22.96 13.51
C ASN A 72 82.55 21.49 13.36
N THR A 73 83.08 20.81 12.34
CA THR A 73 82.84 19.39 12.11
C THR A 73 83.27 18.50 13.28
N ALA A 74 84.19 18.97 14.13
CA ALA A 74 84.56 18.30 15.37
C ALA A 74 83.39 18.18 16.37
N ASN A 75 82.38 19.05 16.29
CA ASN A 75 81.19 19.04 17.15
C ASN A 75 80.11 18.04 16.66
N LYS A 76 80.27 17.45 15.46
CA LYS A 76 79.31 16.50 14.89
C LYS A 76 79.28 15.21 15.72
N GLY A 77 78.10 14.87 16.27
CA GLY A 77 77.91 13.65 17.06
C GLY A 77 78.66 13.64 18.39
N LYS A 78 79.08 14.81 18.90
CA LYS A 78 79.65 14.96 20.26
C LYS A 78 78.55 15.36 21.25
N ALA A 79 78.78 15.05 22.52
CA ALA A 79 77.94 15.55 23.61
C ALA A 79 77.92 17.09 23.58
N ASN A 80 76.73 17.69 23.74
CA ASN A 80 76.48 19.13 23.62
C ASN A 80 76.79 19.75 22.23
N GLY A 81 77.05 18.91 21.23
CA GLY A 81 77.21 19.33 19.84
C GLY A 81 75.91 19.22 19.04
N TYR A 82 76.04 19.06 17.73
CA TYR A 82 74.91 18.86 16.83
C TYR A 82 74.87 17.43 16.30
N ALA A 83 73.68 16.98 15.94
CA ALA A 83 73.50 15.64 15.40
C ALA A 83 73.84 15.57 13.91
N GLY A 84 74.49 14.47 13.51
CA GLY A 84 74.70 14.17 12.10
C GLY A 84 73.49 13.49 11.47
N LEU A 85 73.38 13.57 10.14
CA LEU A 85 72.48 12.70 9.37
C LEU A 85 73.22 11.42 8.93
N ASP A 86 72.47 10.33 8.77
CA ASP A 86 72.90 9.08 8.15
C ASP A 86 73.01 9.21 6.61
N ALA A 87 73.38 8.10 5.95
CA ALA A 87 73.51 8.04 4.49
C ALA A 87 72.19 8.32 3.74
N SER A 88 71.05 8.22 4.41
CA SER A 88 69.71 8.46 3.89
C SER A 88 69.21 9.89 4.19
N GLY A 89 70.06 10.74 4.78
CA GLY A 89 69.69 12.11 5.15
C GLY A 89 68.70 12.16 6.32
N LYS A 90 68.72 11.17 7.22
CA LYS A 90 67.87 11.11 8.41
C LYS A 90 68.71 11.17 9.67
N LEU A 91 68.11 11.62 10.77
CA LEU A 91 68.75 11.57 12.08
C LEU A 91 68.90 10.09 12.48
N PRO A 92 70.11 9.60 12.79
CA PRO A 92 70.30 8.24 13.26
C PRO A 92 69.46 7.98 14.52
N SER A 93 68.78 6.83 14.57
CA SER A 93 67.91 6.47 15.69
C SER A 93 68.64 6.39 17.04
N SER A 94 69.97 6.17 17.02
CA SER A 94 70.82 6.20 18.22
C SER A 94 71.00 7.60 18.83
N LEU A 95 70.72 8.66 18.06
CA LEU A 95 70.75 10.05 18.53
C LEU A 95 69.35 10.58 18.89
N LEU A 96 68.30 9.82 18.59
CA LEU A 96 66.99 10.06 19.16
C LEU A 96 67.02 9.63 20.63
N PRO A 97 66.34 10.34 21.53
CA PRO A 97 66.09 9.82 22.86
C PRO A 97 65.48 8.43 22.70
N GLN A 98 66.18 7.38 23.18
CA GLN A 98 65.53 6.08 23.32
C GLN A 98 64.29 6.35 24.16
N SER A 99 63.12 6.02 23.63
CA SER A 99 61.88 6.23 24.37
C SER A 99 61.85 5.24 25.53
N SER A 100 62.57 5.52 26.61
CA SER A 100 62.47 4.80 27.87
C SER A 100 61.11 5.03 28.57
N GLY A 101 60.10 5.52 27.83
CA GLY A 101 58.72 5.68 28.30
C GLY A 101 57.79 6.55 27.43
N GLY A 102 58.07 6.78 26.14
CA GLY A 102 57.32 7.80 25.36
C GLY A 102 56.69 7.38 24.02
N GLY A 103 57.16 6.31 23.38
CA GLY A 103 56.71 5.90 22.05
C GLY A 103 56.07 4.51 22.07
N LEU A 104 55.08 4.30 21.21
CA LEU A 104 54.50 2.98 20.96
C LEU A 104 55.29 2.28 19.84
N ASN A 105 55.85 1.11 20.13
CA ASN A 105 56.61 0.29 19.21
C ASN A 105 55.78 -0.90 18.76
N TYR A 106 55.37 -0.96 17.50
CA TYR A 106 54.60 -2.10 17.01
C TYR A 106 55.50 -3.34 16.88
N LYS A 107 55.12 -4.43 17.54
CA LYS A 107 55.89 -5.69 17.58
C LYS A 107 55.24 -6.84 16.83
N GLY A 108 54.04 -6.63 16.29
CA GLY A 108 53.31 -7.62 15.51
C GLY A 108 51.99 -8.01 16.16
N THR A 109 51.53 -9.22 15.88
CA THR A 109 50.25 -9.72 16.38
C THR A 109 50.39 -10.53 17.66
N LEU A 110 49.37 -10.49 18.51
CA LEU A 110 49.27 -11.28 19.73
C LEU A 110 48.19 -12.36 19.59
N ASP A 111 48.52 -13.60 19.95
CA ASP A 111 47.53 -14.63 20.26
C ASP A 111 47.23 -14.55 21.75
N ALA A 112 46.08 -13.97 22.11
CA ALA A 112 45.74 -13.74 23.51
C ALA A 112 45.40 -15.03 24.26
N SER A 113 45.19 -16.15 23.56
CA SER A 113 45.03 -17.46 24.19
C SER A 113 46.37 -18.07 24.65
N ALA A 114 47.49 -17.62 24.06
CA ALA A 114 48.83 -18.12 24.34
C ALA A 114 49.59 -17.34 25.44
N GLY A 115 49.05 -16.21 25.90
CA GLY A 115 49.69 -15.35 26.91
C GLY A 115 50.54 -14.22 26.32
N TYR A 116 51.10 -13.37 27.19
CA TYR A 116 51.92 -12.24 26.75
C TYR A 116 53.28 -12.71 26.17
N PRO A 117 53.84 -11.98 25.19
CA PRO A 117 55.18 -12.22 24.69
C PRO A 117 56.24 -12.11 25.80
N SER A 118 57.31 -12.89 25.70
CA SER A 118 58.43 -12.83 26.65
C SER A 118 59.36 -11.64 26.37
N ALA A 119 59.96 -11.08 27.43
CA ALA A 119 60.90 -9.97 27.36
C ALA A 119 60.42 -8.72 26.59
N PRO A 120 59.22 -8.16 26.89
CA PRO A 120 58.78 -6.91 26.27
C PRO A 120 59.59 -5.71 26.80
N GLU A 121 59.77 -4.70 25.96
CA GLU A 121 60.33 -3.40 26.35
C GLU A 121 59.21 -2.37 26.52
N THR A 122 59.36 -1.40 27.43
CA THR A 122 58.36 -0.35 27.65
C THR A 122 57.97 0.33 26.34
N GLY A 123 56.67 0.35 26.04
CA GLY A 123 56.13 0.90 24.79
C GLY A 123 55.90 -0.13 23.69
N ASP A 124 56.40 -1.36 23.83
CA ASP A 124 56.06 -2.45 22.92
C ASP A 124 54.54 -2.69 22.91
N PHE A 125 53.94 -2.75 21.73
CA PHE A 125 52.54 -3.10 21.58
C PHE A 125 52.29 -4.10 20.46
N TYR A 126 51.21 -4.84 20.63
CA TYR A 126 50.77 -5.89 19.74
C TYR A 126 49.28 -5.73 19.43
N ILE A 127 48.87 -6.11 18.22
CA ILE A 127 47.46 -6.16 17.83
C ILE A 127 46.98 -7.60 17.98
N VAL A 128 45.90 -7.81 18.71
CA VAL A 128 45.37 -9.15 18.98
C VAL A 128 44.79 -9.75 17.70
N ALA A 129 45.32 -10.89 17.27
CA ALA A 129 44.84 -11.62 16.09
C ALA A 129 43.95 -12.80 16.47
N ALA A 130 44.15 -13.39 17.65
CA ALA A 130 43.31 -14.43 18.22
C ALA A 130 42.88 -14.02 19.63
N ALA A 131 41.56 -14.04 19.86
CA ALA A 131 40.97 -13.64 21.14
C ALA A 131 41.34 -14.60 22.28
N GLY A 132 41.36 -14.09 23.50
CA GLY A 132 41.69 -14.86 24.70
C GLY A 132 41.84 -13.98 25.94
N THR A 133 42.05 -14.62 27.08
CA THR A 133 42.17 -13.92 28.37
C THR A 133 43.56 -14.12 28.95
N ILE A 134 44.32 -13.03 29.10
CA ILE A 134 45.65 -13.06 29.71
C ILE A 134 45.58 -12.36 31.07
N SER A 135 45.98 -13.06 32.13
CA SER A 135 46.02 -12.51 33.50
C SER A 135 44.70 -11.85 33.96
N GLY A 136 43.56 -12.38 33.50
CA GLY A 136 42.22 -11.87 33.84
C GLY A 136 41.72 -10.71 32.96
N THR A 137 42.52 -10.24 32.00
CA THR A 137 42.09 -9.25 31.01
C THR A 137 41.67 -9.95 29.73
N GLU A 138 40.43 -9.73 29.29
CA GLU A 138 39.90 -10.26 28.04
C GLU A 138 40.31 -9.38 26.86
N TYR A 139 40.87 -10.02 25.83
CA TYR A 139 41.25 -9.41 24.57
C TYR A 139 40.47 -10.06 23.43
N ASN A 140 39.79 -9.23 22.65
CA ASN A 140 39.14 -9.58 21.40
C ASN A 140 40.08 -9.34 20.22
N THR A 141 39.86 -10.03 19.11
CA THR A 141 40.60 -9.79 17.87
C THR A 141 40.44 -8.32 17.44
N GLY A 142 41.56 -7.61 17.30
CA GLY A 142 41.60 -6.18 16.98
C GLY A 142 42.01 -5.29 18.15
N ASP A 143 41.90 -5.76 19.40
CA ASP A 143 42.37 -5.03 20.58
C ASP A 143 43.88 -4.89 20.60
N TRP A 144 44.41 -3.89 21.31
CA TRP A 144 45.86 -3.72 21.44
C TRP A 144 46.31 -4.02 22.87
N ALA A 145 47.41 -4.77 22.98
CA ALA A 145 48.12 -4.98 24.23
C ALA A 145 49.40 -4.14 24.22
N VAL A 146 49.53 -3.21 25.17
CA VAL A 146 50.67 -2.29 25.29
C VAL A 146 51.44 -2.56 26.58
N TYR A 147 52.74 -2.79 26.50
CA TYR A 147 53.59 -2.98 27.67
C TYR A 147 54.04 -1.64 28.27
N ASN A 148 53.74 -1.42 29.54
CA ASN A 148 53.96 -0.17 30.27
C ASN A 148 55.24 -0.16 31.13
N GLY A 149 56.08 -1.20 31.05
CA GLY A 149 57.37 -1.26 31.75
C GLY A 149 57.34 -1.81 33.17
N THR A 150 56.20 -2.32 33.65
CA THR A 150 56.12 -3.01 34.96
C THR A 150 55.95 -4.52 34.79
N ALA A 151 56.34 -5.32 35.79
CA ALA A 151 56.31 -6.78 35.70
C ALA A 151 54.90 -7.39 35.46
N ALA A 152 53.83 -6.64 35.73
CA ALA A 152 52.43 -6.99 35.46
C ALA A 152 51.76 -6.02 34.45
N GLY A 153 52.58 -5.29 33.70
CA GLY A 153 52.27 -3.98 33.16
C GLY A 153 51.66 -3.93 31.77
N TRP A 154 50.66 -4.74 31.45
CA TRP A 154 50.01 -4.65 30.14
C TRP A 154 48.74 -3.80 30.23
N ALA A 155 48.64 -2.80 29.37
CA ALA A 155 47.44 -2.00 29.18
C ALA A 155 46.70 -2.50 27.93
N LYS A 156 45.40 -2.76 28.08
CA LYS A 156 44.50 -3.01 26.96
C LYS A 156 44.02 -1.68 26.39
N ILE A 157 44.15 -1.49 25.08
CA ILE A 157 43.37 -0.50 24.34
C ILE A 157 42.29 -1.29 23.62
N ASP A 158 41.05 -1.08 24.05
CA ASP A 158 39.89 -1.70 23.42
C ASP A 158 39.66 -1.02 22.07
N ASN A 159 39.72 -1.81 21.01
CA ASN A 159 39.56 -1.34 19.64
C ASN A 159 38.48 -2.14 18.92
N THR A 160 37.72 -2.94 19.68
CA THR A 160 36.56 -3.65 19.20
C THR A 160 35.33 -2.79 19.52
N ASP A 161 34.75 -2.13 18.51
CA ASP A 161 33.41 -1.53 18.65
C ASP A 161 32.37 -2.67 18.71
N GLU A 162 32.34 -3.40 19.82
CA GLU A 162 31.35 -4.44 20.03
C GLU A 162 30.01 -3.78 20.35
N VAL A 163 28.98 -4.08 19.55
CA VAL A 163 27.61 -3.75 19.92
C VAL A 163 27.30 -4.52 21.19
N ALA A 164 27.35 -3.82 22.33
CA ALA A 164 27.28 -4.44 23.65
C ALA A 164 26.01 -5.28 23.85
N SER A 165 24.88 -4.90 23.24
CA SER A 165 23.75 -5.81 23.05
C SER A 165 22.74 -5.31 22.02
N VAL A 166 21.97 -6.23 21.45
CA VAL A 166 20.72 -5.93 20.71
C VAL A 166 19.59 -6.66 21.41
N ASN A 167 18.68 -5.90 22.04
CA ASN A 167 17.56 -6.46 22.82
C ASN A 167 18.00 -7.49 23.87
N GLY A 168 19.13 -7.24 24.56
CA GLY A 168 19.69 -8.13 25.59
C GLY A 168 20.49 -9.31 25.05
N MET A 169 20.61 -9.48 23.73
CA MET A 169 21.48 -10.47 23.10
C MET A 169 22.88 -9.90 22.88
N THR A 170 23.91 -10.69 23.16
CA THR A 170 25.34 -10.37 22.98
C THR A 170 25.97 -11.28 21.93
N GLY A 171 27.14 -10.93 21.39
CA GLY A 171 27.87 -11.74 20.41
C GLY A 171 27.25 -11.74 19.01
N ALA A 172 27.34 -12.88 18.30
CA ALA A 172 26.72 -13.03 16.98
C ALA A 172 25.19 -13.06 17.10
N VAL A 173 24.55 -11.90 16.95
CA VAL A 173 23.10 -11.77 17.09
C VAL A 173 22.39 -12.18 15.80
N GLU A 174 21.66 -13.29 15.86
CA GLU A 174 20.63 -13.64 14.87
C GLU A 174 19.25 -13.20 15.40
N LEU A 175 18.61 -12.25 14.73
CA LEU A 175 17.29 -11.75 15.13
C LEU A 175 16.19 -12.71 14.64
N ALA A 176 15.68 -13.54 15.55
CA ALA A 176 14.47 -14.35 15.31
C ALA A 176 13.20 -13.60 15.76
N GLY A 177 12.02 -14.09 15.34
CA GLY A 177 10.74 -13.42 15.63
C GLY A 177 10.46 -13.17 17.12
N ALA A 178 10.94 -14.04 18.02
CA ALA A 178 10.82 -13.84 19.47
C ALA A 178 11.66 -12.67 20.00
N ASN A 179 12.73 -12.29 19.29
CA ASN A 179 13.61 -11.17 19.63
C ASN A 179 13.09 -9.82 19.10
N LEU A 180 12.00 -9.84 18.33
CA LEU A 180 11.35 -8.65 17.75
C LEU A 180 10.05 -8.31 18.49
N ALA A 181 10.09 -8.34 19.83
CA ALA A 181 8.95 -7.88 20.63
C ALA A 181 8.64 -6.41 20.26
N MET A 182 7.45 -6.15 19.69
CA MET A 182 6.96 -4.79 19.44
C MET A 182 6.71 -4.12 20.78
N THR A 183 7.72 -3.44 21.32
CA THR A 183 7.63 -2.75 22.61
C THR A 183 6.47 -1.73 22.57
N GLY A 184 5.64 -1.72 23.62
CA GLY A 184 4.44 -0.89 23.67
C GLY A 184 3.25 -1.40 22.84
N TYR A 185 3.35 -2.59 22.23
CA TYR A 185 2.16 -3.30 21.77
C TYR A 185 1.35 -3.78 22.97
N THR A 186 0.05 -3.50 22.97
CA THR A 186 -0.90 -4.05 23.92
C THR A 186 -2.22 -4.24 23.22
N LYS A 187 -2.77 -5.46 23.30
CA LYS A 187 -4.12 -5.72 22.83
C LYS A 187 -5.12 -5.04 23.77
N PRO A 188 -5.94 -4.09 23.29
CA PRO A 188 -6.89 -3.38 24.14
C PRO A 188 -8.00 -4.32 24.63
N ALA A 189 -8.56 -4.02 25.81
CA ALA A 189 -9.63 -4.83 26.40
C ALA A 189 -10.94 -4.79 25.58
N ALA A 190 -11.16 -3.72 24.82
CA ALA A 190 -12.34 -3.52 23.98
C ALA A 190 -11.94 -3.08 22.55
N ALA A 191 -12.77 -3.42 21.57
CA ALA A 191 -12.60 -2.94 20.20
C ALA A 191 -12.83 -1.42 20.13
N GLY A 192 -12.05 -0.73 19.31
CA GLY A 192 -12.16 0.72 19.10
C GLY A 192 -11.71 1.11 17.70
N ALA A 193 -12.17 2.26 17.21
CA ALA A 193 -11.76 2.78 15.92
C ALA A 193 -10.28 3.22 15.93
N VAL A 194 -9.59 3.03 14.80
CA VAL A 194 -8.26 3.61 14.56
C VAL A 194 -8.44 5.09 14.25
N THR A 195 -7.66 5.93 14.91
CA THR A 195 -7.67 7.39 14.82
C THR A 195 -6.28 7.89 14.47
N ALA A 196 -6.17 9.12 13.98
CA ALA A 196 -4.88 9.73 13.66
C ALA A 196 -3.96 9.93 14.89
N ALA A 197 -4.52 9.86 16.12
CA ALA A 197 -3.75 9.97 17.36
C ALA A 197 -3.14 8.64 17.82
N ASP A 198 -3.54 7.51 17.22
CA ASP A 198 -3.01 6.21 17.60
C ASP A 198 -1.58 6.02 17.12
N THR A 199 -0.72 5.47 17.98
CA THR A 199 0.56 4.93 17.54
C THR A 199 0.34 3.71 16.66
N VAL A 200 1.34 3.32 15.87
CA VAL A 200 1.27 2.10 15.03
C VAL A 200 0.90 0.89 15.88
N ASN A 201 1.52 0.71 17.05
CA ASN A 201 1.27 -0.44 17.93
C ASN A 201 -0.15 -0.41 18.53
N ALA A 202 -0.67 0.78 18.87
CA ALA A 202 -2.04 0.94 19.34
C ALA A 202 -3.07 0.65 18.23
N ALA A 203 -2.81 1.13 17.01
CA ALA A 203 -3.64 0.86 15.85
C ALA A 203 -3.67 -0.64 15.52
N VAL A 204 -2.52 -1.31 15.52
CA VAL A 204 -2.42 -2.78 15.32
C VAL A 204 -3.20 -3.52 16.41
N GLY A 205 -3.06 -3.14 17.69
CA GLY A 205 -3.83 -3.73 18.78
C GLY A 205 -5.34 -3.56 18.61
N LYS A 206 -5.82 -2.37 18.22
CA LYS A 206 -7.24 -2.10 17.95
C LYS A 206 -7.76 -2.93 16.77
N LEU A 207 -6.98 -3.06 15.71
CA LEU A 207 -7.32 -3.90 14.56
C LEU A 207 -7.42 -5.37 14.98
N GLU A 208 -6.42 -5.90 15.70
CA GLU A 208 -6.45 -7.27 16.19
C GLU A 208 -7.65 -7.53 17.10
N LYS A 209 -7.96 -6.60 18.02
CA LYS A 209 -9.13 -6.72 18.89
C LYS A 209 -10.44 -6.64 18.12
N GLY A 210 -10.53 -5.80 17.09
CA GLY A 210 -11.69 -5.71 16.21
C GLY A 210 -11.94 -6.98 15.39
N LEU A 211 -10.88 -7.74 15.12
CA LEU A 211 -10.92 -9.04 14.44
C LEU A 211 -11.17 -10.22 15.39
N GLU A 212 -10.95 -10.03 16.69
CA GLU A 212 -11.10 -11.10 17.69
C GLU A 212 -12.54 -11.64 17.72
N GLY A 213 -12.68 -12.96 17.60
CA GLY A 213 -13.98 -13.64 17.59
C GLY A 213 -14.79 -13.45 16.30
N LYS A 214 -14.30 -12.69 15.32
CA LYS A 214 -14.95 -12.52 14.01
C LYS A 214 -14.58 -13.63 13.01
N GLN A 215 -13.68 -14.55 13.38
CA GLN A 215 -13.36 -15.73 12.58
C GLN A 215 -12.63 -16.83 13.37
N ALA A 216 -13.03 -18.09 13.16
CA ALA A 216 -12.20 -19.26 13.46
C ALA A 216 -11.33 -19.68 12.25
N ALA A 217 -11.74 -19.34 11.01
CA ALA A 217 -10.95 -19.37 9.76
C ALA A 217 -11.74 -18.73 8.60
N GLY A 218 -11.05 -18.05 7.67
CA GLY A 218 -11.55 -17.70 6.33
C GLY A 218 -12.54 -16.51 6.20
N ASN A 219 -12.08 -15.45 5.52
CA ASN A 219 -12.79 -14.27 4.99
C ASN A 219 -13.55 -13.33 5.94
N TYR A 220 -12.97 -12.16 6.23
CA TYR A 220 -13.37 -11.05 7.11
C TYR A 220 -14.76 -10.40 6.91
N VAL A 221 -15.57 -10.89 5.98
CA VAL A 221 -16.99 -10.54 5.94
C VAL A 221 -17.69 -11.66 6.70
N VAL A 222 -18.26 -11.36 7.87
CA VAL A 222 -19.22 -12.29 8.50
C VAL A 222 -20.26 -12.55 7.43
N SER A 223 -20.24 -13.74 6.84
CA SER A 223 -21.24 -14.08 5.85
C SER A 223 -22.57 -13.98 6.56
N ASN A 224 -23.47 -13.16 6.01
CA ASN A 224 -24.84 -13.18 6.50
C ASN A 224 -25.34 -14.63 6.39
N GLY A 225 -26.17 -15.04 7.35
CA GLY A 225 -26.62 -16.43 7.47
C GLY A 225 -27.04 -16.99 6.10
N ALA A 226 -26.46 -18.13 5.71
CA ALA A 226 -26.72 -18.73 4.41
C ALA A 226 -28.22 -18.93 4.20
N MET A 227 -28.74 -18.51 3.05
CA MET A 227 -30.10 -18.84 2.65
C MET A 227 -30.10 -20.20 1.96
N THR A 228 -30.93 -21.12 2.44
CA THR A 228 -31.19 -22.37 1.73
C THR A 228 -31.93 -22.06 0.43
N ALA A 229 -31.40 -22.50 -0.71
CA ALA A 229 -32.07 -22.33 -1.99
C ALA A 229 -33.46 -22.99 -1.96
N GLY A 230 -34.47 -22.30 -2.50
CA GLY A 230 -35.82 -22.84 -2.70
C GLY A 230 -36.78 -22.74 -1.51
N THR A 231 -36.40 -22.16 -0.36
CA THR A 231 -37.30 -22.05 0.81
C THR A 231 -37.95 -20.69 0.99
N LYS A 232 -37.45 -19.63 0.32
CA LYS A 232 -37.93 -18.25 0.47
C LYS A 232 -38.00 -17.55 -0.89
N THR A 233 -39.05 -16.77 -1.12
CA THR A 233 -39.32 -16.07 -2.38
C THR A 233 -39.02 -14.58 -2.33
N LYS A 234 -38.79 -14.02 -1.14
CA LYS A 234 -38.37 -12.64 -0.92
C LYS A 234 -37.04 -12.60 -0.18
N ILE A 235 -36.14 -11.73 -0.62
CA ILE A 235 -34.82 -11.52 -0.01
C ILE A 235 -34.73 -10.08 0.51
N THR A 236 -34.20 -9.90 1.70
CA THR A 236 -33.84 -8.58 2.23
C THR A 236 -32.33 -8.38 2.16
N TYR A 237 -31.90 -7.14 1.93
CA TYR A 237 -30.49 -6.77 1.89
C TYR A 237 -30.19 -5.70 2.94
N ASP A 238 -28.94 -5.59 3.40
CA ASP A 238 -28.48 -4.43 4.15
C ASP A 238 -28.18 -3.26 3.20
N GLY A 239 -27.84 -2.10 3.77
CA GLY A 239 -27.45 -0.92 2.99
C GLY A 239 -26.18 -1.08 2.15
N LYS A 240 -25.47 -2.22 2.26
CA LYS A 240 -24.31 -2.57 1.44
C LYS A 240 -24.66 -3.58 0.34
N GLY A 241 -25.93 -3.97 0.22
CA GLY A 241 -26.40 -4.95 -0.76
C GLY A 241 -26.13 -6.41 -0.37
N LEU A 242 -25.78 -6.70 0.89
CA LEU A 242 -25.59 -8.07 1.39
C LEU A 242 -26.92 -8.63 1.89
N VAL A 243 -27.22 -9.88 1.56
CA VAL A 243 -28.46 -10.58 1.92
C VAL A 243 -28.61 -10.70 3.43
N THR A 244 -29.59 -10.06 4.07
CA THR A 244 -29.81 -10.07 5.53
C THR A 244 -30.85 -11.09 6.01
N GLY A 245 -31.64 -11.64 5.10
CA GLY A 245 -32.69 -12.59 5.45
C GLY A 245 -33.59 -12.94 4.28
N GLY A 246 -34.50 -13.88 4.52
CA GLY A 246 -35.49 -14.32 3.55
C GLY A 246 -36.87 -14.42 4.18
N GLY A 247 -37.89 -14.04 3.43
CA GLY A 247 -39.31 -14.17 3.77
C GLY A 247 -40.09 -14.85 2.65
N ASP A 248 -41.31 -15.28 2.94
CA ASP A 248 -42.24 -15.68 1.89
C ASP A 248 -42.87 -14.41 1.30
N ALA A 249 -42.96 -14.33 -0.03
CA ALA A 249 -43.64 -13.25 -0.71
C ALA A 249 -45.11 -13.21 -0.27
N THR A 250 -45.55 -12.02 0.13
CA THR A 250 -46.94 -11.74 0.46
C THR A 250 -47.67 -11.21 -0.76
N ALA A 251 -49.01 -11.15 -0.71
CA ALA A 251 -49.80 -10.56 -1.79
C ALA A 251 -49.42 -9.09 -2.08
N ALA A 252 -48.85 -8.36 -1.11
CA ALA A 252 -48.36 -7.01 -1.30
C ALA A 252 -47.10 -6.96 -2.18
N ASP A 253 -46.23 -7.97 -2.12
CA ASP A 253 -44.98 -8.05 -2.87
C ASP A 253 -45.22 -8.32 -4.37
N VAL A 254 -46.36 -8.93 -4.70
CA VAL A 254 -46.77 -9.25 -6.08
C VAL A 254 -47.92 -8.36 -6.58
N LYS A 255 -48.27 -7.31 -5.83
CA LYS A 255 -49.39 -6.44 -6.20
C LYS A 255 -49.08 -5.69 -7.50
N MET A 256 -49.97 -5.82 -8.49
CA MET A 256 -49.99 -4.93 -9.65
C MET A 256 -50.34 -3.51 -9.19
N THR A 257 -49.30 -2.73 -8.91
CA THR A 257 -49.44 -1.34 -8.50
C THR A 257 -50.06 -0.53 -9.64
N GLY A 258 -51.06 0.29 -9.33
CA GLY A 258 -51.79 1.07 -10.33
C GLY A 258 -52.95 0.33 -11.01
N TYR A 259 -53.18 -0.95 -10.71
CA TYR A 259 -54.38 -1.65 -11.14
C TYR A 259 -55.64 -1.04 -10.50
N VAL A 260 -56.56 -0.56 -11.33
CA VAL A 260 -57.89 -0.09 -10.92
C VAL A 260 -58.90 -0.69 -11.87
N LYS A 261 -59.87 -1.44 -11.33
CA LYS A 261 -60.99 -1.96 -12.12
C LYS A 261 -61.80 -0.80 -12.69
N ALA A 262 -62.00 -0.76 -14.01
CA ALA A 262 -62.69 0.34 -14.67
C ALA A 262 -64.11 0.50 -14.11
N THR A 263 -64.60 1.72 -13.90
CA THR A 263 -65.93 1.97 -13.31
C THR A 263 -67.08 1.71 -14.28
N ALA A 264 -66.82 1.71 -15.58
CA ALA A 264 -67.79 1.45 -16.65
C ALA A 264 -67.18 0.58 -17.75
N GLU A 265 -68.03 -0.07 -18.53
CA GLU A 265 -67.60 -0.82 -19.72
C GLU A 265 -67.07 0.15 -20.78
N ALA A 266 -65.82 -0.02 -21.22
CA ALA A 266 -65.16 0.85 -22.19
C ALA A 266 -64.19 0.07 -23.08
N ASP A 267 -64.01 0.52 -24.33
CA ASP A 267 -63.03 -0.06 -25.24
C ASP A 267 -61.59 0.20 -24.81
N ILE A 268 -60.72 -0.77 -25.13
CA ILE A 268 -59.27 -0.59 -25.02
C ILE A 268 -58.85 0.26 -26.22
N THR A 269 -58.11 1.32 -25.94
CA THR A 269 -57.58 2.26 -26.91
C THR A 269 -56.06 2.24 -26.86
N GLY A 270 -55.41 2.76 -27.89
CA GLY A 270 -53.95 2.87 -27.91
C GLY A 270 -53.37 3.83 -26.85
N ALA A 271 -54.22 4.59 -26.14
CA ALA A 271 -53.82 5.48 -25.06
C ALA A 271 -53.82 4.81 -23.67
N ASP A 272 -54.39 3.61 -23.54
CA ASP A 272 -54.50 2.94 -22.24
C ASP A 272 -53.17 2.32 -21.81
N THR A 273 -52.82 2.50 -20.54
CA THR A 273 -51.76 1.72 -19.90
C THR A 273 -52.18 0.25 -19.75
N VAL A 274 -51.22 -0.65 -19.56
CA VAL A 274 -51.50 -2.09 -19.35
C VAL A 274 -52.47 -2.31 -18.17
N MET A 275 -52.33 -1.53 -17.09
CA MET A 275 -53.18 -1.64 -15.91
C MET A 275 -54.61 -1.14 -16.15
N GLU A 276 -54.78 -0.05 -16.90
CA GLU A 276 -56.08 0.46 -17.30
C GLU A 276 -56.77 -0.49 -18.28
N ALA A 277 -56.05 -1.00 -19.26
CA ALA A 277 -56.54 -1.99 -20.21
C ALA A 277 -57.01 -3.26 -19.50
N LEU A 278 -56.23 -3.78 -18.55
CA LEU A 278 -56.62 -4.93 -17.72
C LEU A 278 -57.90 -4.62 -16.92
N GLY A 279 -57.99 -3.42 -16.33
CA GLY A 279 -59.18 -2.98 -15.60
C GLY A 279 -60.44 -2.89 -16.47
N LYS A 280 -60.29 -2.44 -17.72
CA LYS A 280 -61.36 -2.42 -18.74
C LYS A 280 -61.76 -3.82 -19.19
N VAL A 281 -60.78 -4.70 -19.42
CA VAL A 281 -61.03 -6.11 -19.77
C VAL A 281 -61.83 -6.78 -18.67
N GLU A 282 -61.41 -6.65 -17.41
CA GLU A 282 -62.14 -7.26 -16.29
C GLU A 282 -63.59 -6.77 -16.25
N ARG A 283 -63.80 -5.45 -16.37
CA ARG A 283 -65.15 -4.85 -16.39
C ARG A 283 -65.98 -5.32 -17.59
N LYS A 284 -65.38 -5.51 -18.76
CA LYS A 284 -66.06 -6.04 -19.95
C LYS A 284 -66.49 -7.50 -19.79
N THR A 285 -65.73 -8.28 -19.04
CA THR A 285 -65.99 -9.71 -18.82
C THR A 285 -66.89 -10.00 -17.62
N ASP A 286 -67.07 -9.04 -16.71
CA ASP A 286 -67.98 -9.16 -15.57
C ASP A 286 -69.37 -9.62 -16.02
N GLY A 287 -69.79 -10.80 -15.55
CA GLY A 287 -71.11 -11.37 -15.82
C GLY A 287 -71.36 -11.89 -17.25
N LYS A 288 -70.38 -11.81 -18.16
CA LYS A 288 -70.51 -12.37 -19.54
C LYS A 288 -70.00 -13.80 -19.68
N VAL A 289 -69.21 -14.29 -18.72
CA VAL A 289 -68.57 -15.62 -18.76
C VAL A 289 -69.30 -16.64 -17.87
N SER A 290 -70.24 -16.21 -17.05
CA SER A 290 -71.19 -17.10 -16.37
C SER A 290 -72.12 -17.71 -17.41
N GLY A 291 -71.93 -18.98 -17.74
CA GLY A 291 -72.85 -19.71 -18.61
C GLY A 291 -74.27 -19.67 -18.08
N ASN A 292 -75.26 -19.58 -18.97
CA ASN A 292 -76.67 -19.70 -18.61
C ASN A 292 -76.91 -21.08 -17.97
N ALA A 293 -77.92 -21.17 -17.10
CA ALA A 293 -78.28 -22.42 -16.44
C ALA A 293 -78.45 -23.55 -17.48
N ALA A 294 -77.87 -24.72 -17.19
CA ALA A 294 -77.96 -25.87 -18.08
C ALA A 294 -79.42 -26.24 -18.33
N ILE A 295 -79.78 -26.44 -19.60
CA ILE A 295 -81.09 -26.98 -19.97
C ILE A 295 -80.94 -28.49 -20.01
N THR A 296 -81.64 -29.17 -19.12
CA THR A 296 -81.67 -30.64 -19.14
C THR A 296 -82.46 -31.11 -20.35
N ALA A 297 -81.85 -31.94 -21.19
CA ALA A 297 -82.51 -32.53 -22.36
C ALA A 297 -83.77 -33.31 -21.93
N GLY A 298 -84.87 -33.13 -22.66
CA GLY A 298 -86.14 -33.81 -22.40
C GLY A 298 -87.16 -33.01 -21.56
N THR A 299 -86.86 -31.77 -21.18
CA THR A 299 -87.82 -30.87 -20.50
C THR A 299 -88.02 -29.57 -21.27
N GLY A 300 -89.28 -29.18 -21.50
CA GLY A 300 -89.69 -27.94 -22.15
C GLY A 300 -89.63 -27.95 -23.69
N THR A 301 -90.77 -27.67 -24.33
CA THR A 301 -90.90 -27.54 -25.80
C THR A 301 -90.79 -26.09 -26.29
N ARG A 302 -90.77 -25.13 -25.36
CA ARG A 302 -90.63 -23.70 -25.64
C ARG A 302 -89.39 -23.15 -24.94
N ILE A 303 -88.58 -22.42 -25.69
CA ILE A 303 -87.32 -21.85 -25.24
C ILE A 303 -87.43 -20.32 -25.22
N THR A 304 -86.94 -19.71 -24.15
CA THR A 304 -86.83 -18.24 -24.02
C THR A 304 -85.37 -17.81 -24.11
N PHE A 305 -85.12 -16.64 -24.69
CA PHE A 305 -83.80 -16.06 -24.82
C PHE A 305 -83.77 -14.70 -24.11
N ASP A 306 -82.61 -14.30 -23.58
CA ASP A 306 -82.40 -12.94 -23.14
C ASP A 306 -82.21 -11.98 -24.34
N ALA A 307 -82.09 -10.69 -24.04
CA ALA A 307 -81.83 -9.65 -25.05
C ALA A 307 -80.51 -9.84 -25.83
N LYS A 308 -79.62 -10.75 -25.39
CA LYS A 308 -78.35 -11.09 -26.04
C LYS A 308 -78.46 -12.38 -26.87
N GLY A 309 -79.64 -13.00 -26.93
CA GLY A 309 -79.87 -14.24 -27.66
C GLY A 309 -79.37 -15.50 -26.94
N LEU A 310 -79.01 -15.40 -25.65
CA LEU A 310 -78.65 -16.56 -24.83
C LEU A 310 -79.90 -17.18 -24.22
N VAL A 311 -79.96 -18.51 -24.19
CA VAL A 311 -81.13 -19.21 -23.68
C VAL A 311 -81.30 -18.99 -22.17
N THR A 312 -82.46 -18.52 -21.72
CA THR A 312 -82.73 -18.19 -20.31
C THR A 312 -83.53 -19.25 -19.58
N LYS A 313 -84.44 -19.95 -20.26
CA LYS A 313 -85.30 -20.99 -19.66
C LYS A 313 -85.95 -21.86 -20.73
N GLY A 314 -86.17 -23.13 -20.40
CA GLY A 314 -87.07 -24.04 -21.12
C GLY A 314 -88.35 -24.27 -20.32
N GLU A 315 -89.51 -24.19 -20.97
CA GLU A 315 -90.83 -24.45 -20.37
C GLU A 315 -91.70 -25.32 -21.29
N ASN A 316 -92.69 -26.00 -20.74
CA ASN A 316 -93.69 -26.71 -21.56
C ASN A 316 -94.52 -25.70 -22.34
N ALA A 317 -94.81 -25.99 -23.61
CA ALA A 317 -95.77 -25.21 -24.40
C ALA A 317 -97.15 -25.23 -23.72
N ALA A 318 -97.76 -24.06 -23.56
CA ALA A 318 -99.15 -23.90 -23.16
C ALA A 318 -100.07 -23.94 -24.39
N GLY A 319 -101.38 -24.10 -24.18
CA GLY A 319 -102.36 -24.14 -25.27
C GLY A 319 -102.34 -22.90 -26.17
N THR A 320 -101.94 -21.74 -25.65
CA THR A 320 -101.79 -20.50 -26.43
C THR A 320 -100.58 -20.50 -27.36
N ASP A 321 -99.57 -21.32 -27.08
CA ASP A 321 -98.39 -21.49 -27.94
C ASP A 321 -98.68 -22.46 -29.10
N ILE A 322 -99.69 -23.33 -28.94
CA ILE A 322 -100.15 -24.26 -29.96
C ILE A 322 -101.31 -23.60 -30.72
N LYS A 323 -100.99 -22.70 -31.64
CA LYS A 323 -101.99 -22.13 -32.53
C LYS A 323 -102.23 -23.08 -33.70
N VAL A 324 -103.43 -23.64 -33.79
CA VAL A 324 -103.89 -24.24 -35.04
C VAL A 324 -104.19 -23.09 -36.00
N GLY A 325 -103.50 -23.04 -37.14
CA GLY A 325 -103.71 -21.98 -38.14
C GLY A 325 -105.17 -21.95 -38.63
N SER A 326 -105.57 -20.87 -39.31
CA SER A 326 -106.89 -20.75 -39.93
C SER A 326 -107.24 -22.02 -40.71
N TYR A 327 -108.38 -22.62 -40.42
CA TYR A 327 -108.90 -23.75 -41.16
C TYR A 327 -110.14 -23.32 -41.96
N ALA A 328 -110.35 -23.96 -43.10
CA ALA A 328 -111.55 -23.77 -43.89
C ALA A 328 -112.60 -24.81 -43.48
N LYS A 329 -113.89 -24.44 -43.54
CA LYS A 329 -114.97 -25.41 -43.37
C LYS A 329 -114.90 -26.43 -44.50
N GLY A 330 -114.78 -27.69 -44.12
CA GLY A 330 -114.64 -28.82 -45.05
C GLY A 330 -115.96 -29.53 -45.28
N THR A 331 -116.04 -30.34 -46.33
CA THR A 331 -117.19 -31.21 -46.63
C THR A 331 -116.84 -32.68 -46.40
N GLY A 332 -117.82 -33.48 -45.96
CA GLY A 332 -117.68 -34.94 -45.82
C GLY A 332 -117.40 -35.43 -44.38
N ALA A 333 -117.14 -36.74 -44.24
CA ALA A 333 -116.74 -37.32 -42.95
C ALA A 333 -115.24 -37.10 -42.69
N VAL A 334 -114.88 -37.03 -41.40
CA VAL A 334 -113.47 -37.07 -41.01
C VAL A 334 -112.91 -38.46 -41.34
N THR A 335 -111.79 -38.48 -42.06
CA THR A 335 -111.07 -39.70 -42.43
C THR A 335 -109.67 -39.72 -41.82
N ALA A 336 -109.05 -40.89 -41.76
CA ALA A 336 -107.68 -41.02 -41.24
C ALA A 336 -106.61 -40.30 -42.10
N ALA A 337 -106.97 -39.86 -43.32
CA ALA A 337 -106.09 -39.08 -44.19
C ALA A 337 -106.18 -37.56 -43.96
N ASP A 338 -107.16 -37.08 -43.18
CA ASP A 338 -107.35 -35.66 -42.97
C ASP A 338 -106.28 -35.08 -42.03
N THR A 339 -105.75 -33.90 -42.38
CA THR A 339 -104.96 -33.10 -41.46
C THR A 339 -105.82 -32.61 -40.29
N VAL A 340 -105.19 -32.23 -39.16
CA VAL A 340 -105.92 -31.72 -37.97
C VAL A 340 -106.83 -30.55 -38.34
N SER A 341 -106.34 -29.60 -39.16
CA SER A 341 -107.12 -28.46 -39.63
C SER A 341 -108.30 -28.87 -40.51
N GLU A 342 -108.11 -29.83 -41.41
CA GLU A 342 -109.20 -30.34 -42.27
C GLU A 342 -110.25 -31.12 -41.47
N ALA A 343 -109.82 -31.93 -40.50
CA ALA A 343 -110.70 -32.67 -39.61
C ALA A 343 -111.58 -31.72 -38.78
N ILE A 344 -110.98 -30.68 -38.18
CA ILE A 344 -111.71 -29.64 -37.45
C ILE A 344 -112.70 -28.93 -38.37
N GLY A 345 -112.26 -28.53 -39.57
CA GLY A 345 -113.12 -27.89 -40.57
C GLY A 345 -114.34 -28.73 -40.98
N LYS A 346 -114.17 -30.05 -41.13
CA LYS A 346 -115.28 -30.98 -41.45
C LYS A 346 -116.22 -31.20 -40.26
N VAL A 347 -115.70 -31.25 -39.03
CA VAL A 347 -116.50 -31.40 -37.80
C VAL A 347 -117.37 -30.17 -37.58
N GLU A 348 -116.81 -28.98 -37.72
CA GLU A 348 -117.59 -27.75 -37.61
C GLU A 348 -118.70 -27.69 -38.66
N ALA A 349 -118.40 -27.97 -39.92
CA ALA A 349 -119.39 -28.00 -40.99
C ALA A 349 -120.54 -28.99 -40.69
N LYS A 350 -120.23 -30.17 -40.14
CA LYS A 350 -121.26 -31.14 -39.70
C LYS A 350 -122.06 -30.68 -38.49
N THR A 351 -121.45 -29.93 -37.58
CA THR A 351 -122.11 -29.44 -36.37
C THR A 351 -123.08 -28.32 -36.71
N ASP A 352 -122.67 -27.39 -37.57
CA ASP A 352 -123.50 -26.30 -38.07
C ASP A 352 -124.69 -26.79 -38.91
N ALA A 353 -124.54 -27.91 -39.62
CA ALA A 353 -125.58 -28.49 -40.45
C ALA A 353 -126.70 -29.22 -39.65
N LYS A 354 -126.56 -29.39 -38.33
CA LYS A 354 -127.63 -29.99 -37.51
C LYS A 354 -128.72 -28.95 -37.22
N ALA A 355 -129.98 -29.30 -37.51
CA ALA A 355 -131.14 -28.44 -37.27
C ALA A 355 -131.20 -28.00 -35.79
N ARG A 356 -131.41 -26.71 -35.56
CA ARG A 356 -131.52 -26.13 -34.21
C ARG A 356 -132.99 -25.95 -33.87
N ILE A 357 -133.41 -26.46 -32.71
CA ILE A 357 -134.75 -26.20 -32.16
C ILE A 357 -134.75 -24.79 -31.56
N THR A 358 -135.65 -23.92 -32.02
CA THR A 358 -135.85 -22.59 -31.45
C THR A 358 -137.27 -22.50 -30.88
N VAL A 359 -137.41 -22.03 -29.64
CA VAL A 359 -138.74 -21.84 -29.01
C VAL A 359 -139.47 -20.73 -29.78
N ALA A 360 -140.69 -20.99 -30.23
CA ALA A 360 -141.44 -20.06 -31.08
C ALA A 360 -141.82 -18.79 -30.30
N ALA A 361 -141.75 -17.62 -30.96
CA ALA A 361 -141.98 -16.32 -30.32
C ALA A 361 -143.45 -16.02 -29.99
N ALA A 362 -144.39 -16.82 -30.49
CA ALA A 362 -145.81 -16.71 -30.21
C ALA A 362 -146.45 -18.09 -30.08
N GLU A 363 -147.37 -18.20 -29.13
CA GLU A 363 -148.17 -19.39 -28.91
C GLU A 363 -149.13 -19.62 -30.10
N PRO A 364 -149.15 -20.81 -30.74
CA PRO A 364 -150.01 -21.09 -31.88
C PRO A 364 -151.49 -21.18 -31.47
N ALA A 365 -152.39 -20.72 -32.34
CA ALA A 365 -153.82 -20.75 -32.09
C ALA A 365 -154.31 -22.20 -31.89
N GLY A 366 -154.85 -22.50 -30.70
CA GLY A 366 -155.29 -23.85 -30.29
C GLY A 366 -154.41 -24.52 -29.24
N ALA A 367 -153.34 -23.84 -28.83
CA ALA A 367 -152.49 -24.25 -27.73
C ALA A 367 -153.21 -24.36 -26.38
N ALA A 368 -153.00 -25.46 -25.64
CA ALA A 368 -153.52 -25.62 -24.29
C ALA A 368 -152.44 -25.35 -23.24
N THR A 369 -152.86 -24.91 -22.04
CA THR A 369 -151.96 -24.67 -20.91
C THR A 369 -151.17 -25.93 -20.56
N GLY A 370 -149.84 -25.89 -20.76
CA GLY A 370 -148.91 -26.98 -20.44
C GLY A 370 -148.19 -27.58 -21.65
N ASP A 371 -148.62 -27.26 -22.86
CA ASP A 371 -147.97 -27.73 -24.07
C ASP A 371 -146.69 -26.92 -24.39
N PHE A 372 -145.67 -27.62 -24.90
CA PHE A 372 -144.40 -27.03 -25.32
C PHE A 372 -144.33 -26.91 -26.84
N TRP A 373 -144.12 -25.69 -27.33
CA TRP A 373 -144.10 -25.36 -28.76
C TRP A 373 -142.70 -24.92 -29.21
N TYR A 374 -142.26 -25.41 -30.37
CA TYR A 374 -141.03 -24.97 -31.01
C TYR A 374 -141.21 -24.86 -32.51
N GLN A 375 -140.41 -24.01 -33.15
CA GLN A 375 -140.25 -23.99 -34.59
C GLN A 375 -138.98 -24.75 -34.97
N THR A 376 -139.09 -25.62 -35.97
CA THR A 376 -137.93 -26.14 -36.70
C THR A 376 -137.54 -25.12 -37.76
N VAL A 377 -136.28 -24.68 -37.76
CA VAL A 377 -135.67 -23.92 -38.86
C VAL A 377 -134.78 -24.84 -39.68
#